data_AF-A0AAW0EY38-F1
#
_entry.id   AF-A0AAW0EY38-F1
#
_cell.length_a   1.000
_cell.length_b   1.000
_cell.length_c   1.000
_cell.angle_alpha   90.00
_cell.angle_beta   90.00
_cell.angle_gamma   90.00
#
_symmetry.space_group_name_H-M   'P 1'
#
loop_
_entity.id
_entity.type
_entity.pdbx_description
1 polymer ?
#
loop_
_entity_poly.entity_id
_entity_poly.type
_entity_poly.pdbx_seq_one_letter_code
_entity_poly.pdbx_strand_id
1 'polypeptide(L)'
;MFLTTVLAVSKKNLRLRCSQCTRLLSSEHFPKRGGPLNTLICVDCKLMCVGCGQRQLRSTFSDADSHTCDRCLAKRQVAKENVYFRYPILKYRACPFSVDEARDELHNELHDEQQQQQQHRRLPSRSPSPASSTSRPTIS
;
A
#
# COMPACT_ATOMS: atom_id res chain seq x y z
N MET A 1 -35.95 40.46 -12.12
CA MET A 1 -36.14 39.09 -12.61
C MET A 1 -34.85 38.64 -13.28
N PHE A 2 -34.03 37.84 -12.59
CA PHE A 2 -32.77 37.34 -13.14
C PHE A 2 -32.96 35.89 -13.56
N LEU A 3 -33.01 35.67 -14.88
CA LEU A 3 -33.02 34.34 -15.49
C LEU A 3 -31.63 33.72 -15.34
N THR A 4 -31.42 32.95 -14.29
CA THR A 4 -30.34 31.96 -14.24
C THR A 4 -30.73 30.80 -15.14
N THR A 5 -30.28 30.87 -16.40
CA THR A 5 -30.31 29.75 -17.33
C THR A 5 -29.41 28.64 -16.78
N VAL A 6 -30.02 27.68 -16.10
CA VAL A 6 -29.35 26.44 -15.70
C VAL A 6 -29.12 25.65 -16.99
N LEU A 7 -27.94 25.78 -17.58
CA LEU A 7 -27.49 24.90 -18.64
C LEU A 7 -27.37 23.49 -18.04
N ALA A 8 -28.42 22.69 -18.26
CA ALA A 8 -28.41 21.26 -18.01
C ALA A 8 -27.45 20.59 -19.01
N VAL A 9 -26.15 20.76 -18.79
CA VAL A 9 -25.11 20.08 -19.55
C VAL A 9 -25.31 18.59 -19.35
N SER A 10 -25.57 17.88 -20.46
CA SER A 10 -25.69 16.43 -20.48
C SER A 10 -24.43 15.78 -19.92
N LYS A 11 -24.50 15.34 -18.66
CA LYS A 11 -23.38 14.73 -17.91
C LYS A 11 -22.82 13.47 -18.58
N LYS A 12 -23.55 12.88 -19.53
CA LYS A 12 -23.19 11.66 -20.26
C LYS A 12 -21.97 11.84 -21.17
N ASN A 13 -21.73 13.07 -21.66
CA ASN A 13 -20.60 13.38 -22.56
C ASN A 13 -19.50 14.22 -21.89
N LEU A 14 -19.60 14.47 -20.58
CA LEU A 14 -18.59 15.24 -19.86
C LEU A 14 -17.28 14.44 -19.77
N ARG A 15 -16.27 14.89 -20.50
CA ARG A 15 -14.90 14.36 -20.43
C ARG A 15 -14.08 15.25 -19.50
N LEU A 16 -13.38 14.62 -18.57
CA LEU A 16 -12.55 15.27 -17.56
C LEU A 16 -11.10 14.86 -17.78
N ARG A 17 -10.18 15.80 -17.57
CA ARG A 17 -8.74 15.55 -17.72
C ARG A 17 -8.18 15.00 -16.41
N CYS A 18 -7.45 13.88 -16.47
CA CYS A 18 -6.70 13.38 -15.33
C CYS A 18 -5.42 14.21 -15.15
N SER A 19 -5.13 14.66 -13.92
CA SER A 19 -3.91 15.42 -13.61
C SER A 19 -2.61 14.60 -13.75
N GLN A 20 -2.68 13.28 -13.62
CA GLN A 20 -1.52 12.38 -13.65
C GLN A 20 -1.19 11.89 -15.07
N CYS A 21 -2.14 11.24 -15.74
CA CYS A 21 -1.91 10.70 -17.08
C CYS A 21 -2.30 11.67 -18.20
N THR A 22 -2.82 12.86 -17.89
CA THR A 22 -3.27 13.91 -18.82
C THR A 22 -4.37 13.52 -19.82
N ARG A 23 -4.85 12.27 -19.80
CA ARG A 23 -5.91 11.74 -20.65
C ARG A 23 -7.27 12.37 -20.34
N LEU A 24 -8.06 12.59 -21.38
CA LEU A 24 -9.47 12.99 -21.30
C LEU A 24 -10.36 11.75 -21.19
N LEU A 25 -10.95 11.54 -20.02
CA LEU A 25 -11.71 10.33 -19.69
C LEU A 25 -13.16 10.68 -19.32
N SER A 26 -14.07 9.71 -19.45
CA SER A 26 -15.47 9.90 -19.06
C SER A 26 -15.58 10.13 -17.55
N SER A 27 -16.68 10.76 -17.14
CA SER A 27 -16.95 11.03 -15.72
C SER A 27 -17.03 9.78 -14.82
N GLU A 28 -17.19 8.58 -15.39
CA GLU A 28 -17.20 7.29 -14.68
C GLU A 28 -15.82 6.92 -14.12
N HIS A 29 -14.74 7.39 -14.75
CA HIS A 29 -13.37 7.15 -14.30
C HIS A 29 -13.00 8.00 -13.07
N PHE A 30 -13.93 8.84 -12.59
CA PHE A 30 -13.74 9.77 -11.47
C PHE A 30 -14.87 9.58 -10.44
N PRO A 31 -14.76 8.57 -9.54
CA PRO A 31 -15.82 8.25 -8.58
C PRO A 31 -16.04 9.32 -7.51
N LYS A 32 -15.03 10.15 -7.23
CA LYS A 32 -15.11 11.29 -6.28
C LYS A 32 -14.93 12.60 -7.04
N ARG A 33 -16.04 13.18 -7.49
CA ARG A 33 -16.07 14.45 -8.27
C ARG A 33 -16.17 15.71 -7.41
N GLY A 34 -16.19 15.57 -6.08
CA GLY A 34 -16.37 16.68 -5.14
C GLY A 34 -15.13 17.57 -4.93
N GLY A 35 -14.19 17.59 -5.88
CA GLY A 35 -12.93 18.33 -5.77
C GLY A 35 -12.69 19.26 -6.95
N PRO A 36 -11.73 20.19 -6.83
CA PRO A 36 -11.32 21.08 -7.92
C PRO A 36 -10.94 20.29 -9.18
N LEU A 37 -11.42 20.71 -10.35
CA LEU A 37 -11.24 19.99 -11.63
C LEU A 37 -9.76 19.70 -11.97
N ASN A 38 -8.87 20.60 -11.57
CA ASN A 38 -7.42 20.53 -11.73
C ASN A 38 -6.73 19.48 -10.84
N THR A 39 -7.44 18.86 -9.90
CA THR A 39 -6.90 17.83 -8.98
C THR A 39 -7.48 16.43 -9.22
N LEU A 40 -8.30 16.28 -10.26
CA LEU A 40 -8.96 15.01 -10.56
C LEU A 40 -7.93 13.96 -11.02
N ILE A 41 -8.06 12.75 -10.47
CA ILE A 41 -7.20 11.61 -10.79
C ILE A 41 -8.09 10.42 -11.09
N CYS A 42 -7.88 9.81 -12.26
CA CYS A 42 -8.66 8.68 -12.73
C CYS A 42 -8.37 7.43 -11.89
N VAL A 43 -9.31 6.48 -11.94
CA VAL A 43 -9.20 5.18 -11.24
C VAL A 43 -7.96 4.38 -11.66
N ASP A 44 -7.54 4.49 -12.93
CA ASP A 44 -6.39 3.75 -13.46
C ASP A 44 -5.05 4.27 -12.93
N CYS A 45 -4.98 5.56 -12.59
CA CYS A 45 -3.79 6.15 -11.97
C CYS A 45 -3.72 5.86 -10.46
N LYS A 46 -4.69 5.13 -9.90
CA LYS A 46 -4.72 4.77 -8.48
C LYS A 46 -4.48 3.28 -8.30
N LEU A 47 -3.57 2.96 -7.40
CA LEU A 47 -3.29 1.60 -6.99
C LEU A 47 -4.16 1.20 -5.80
N MET A 48 -4.56 -0.06 -5.76
CA MET A 48 -5.28 -0.62 -4.61
C MET A 48 -4.28 -0.97 -3.51
N CYS A 49 -4.48 -0.43 -2.31
CA CYS A 49 -3.70 -0.83 -1.15
C CYS A 49 -4.30 -2.10 -0.53
N VAL A 50 -3.51 -3.16 -0.39
CA VAL A 50 -3.93 -4.43 0.22
C VAL A 50 -4.27 -4.27 1.70
N GLY A 51 -3.57 -3.37 2.42
CA GLY A 51 -3.77 -3.17 3.85
C GLY A 51 -5.07 -2.47 4.24
N CYS A 52 -5.65 -1.62 3.37
CA CYS A 52 -6.89 -0.90 3.69
C CYS A 52 -8.00 -1.03 2.64
N GLY A 53 -7.75 -1.71 1.53
CA GLY A 53 -8.70 -1.88 0.42
C GLY A 53 -9.10 -0.57 -0.27
N GLN A 54 -8.32 0.51 -0.08
CA GLN A 54 -8.59 1.80 -0.71
C GLN A 54 -7.67 2.05 -1.89
N ARG A 55 -8.23 2.65 -2.95
CA ARG A 55 -7.47 3.14 -4.10
C ARG A 55 -6.78 4.45 -3.77
N GLN A 56 -5.45 4.45 -3.78
CA GLN A 56 -4.60 5.59 -3.46
C GLN A 56 -3.71 5.95 -4.66
N LEU A 57 -3.13 7.15 -4.64
CA LEU A 57 -2.17 7.55 -5.67
C LEU A 57 -0.89 6.73 -5.54
N ARG A 58 -0.17 6.53 -6.65
CA ARG A 58 1.15 5.88 -6.63
C ARG A 58 2.14 6.58 -5.67
N SER A 59 2.03 7.89 -5.51
CA SER A 59 2.90 8.68 -4.62
C SER A 59 2.74 8.36 -3.12
N THR A 60 1.71 7.62 -2.72
CA THR A 60 1.50 7.20 -1.33
C THR A 60 2.04 5.79 -1.05
N PHE A 61 2.92 5.30 -1.91
CA PHE A 61 3.58 4.01 -1.80
C PHE A 61 5.09 4.26 -1.92
N SER A 62 5.81 4.00 -0.84
CA SER A 62 7.26 4.17 -0.74
C SER A 62 8.04 3.39 -1.82
N ASP A 63 7.70 2.12 -2.01
CA ASP A 63 8.42 1.23 -2.93
C ASP A 63 7.65 0.99 -4.22
N ALA A 64 8.37 0.81 -5.33
CA ALA A 64 7.84 0.43 -6.65
C ALA A 64 6.92 -0.79 -6.57
N ASP A 65 7.36 -1.80 -5.81
CA ASP A 65 6.71 -3.10 -5.71
C ASP A 65 5.85 -3.24 -4.44
N SER A 66 5.73 -2.18 -3.64
CA SER A 66 4.85 -2.21 -2.47
C SER A 66 3.40 -2.15 -2.89
N HIS A 67 2.64 -3.16 -2.46
CA HIS A 67 1.17 -3.19 -2.55
C HIS A 67 0.49 -2.56 -1.33
N THR A 68 1.26 -1.96 -0.41
CA THR A 68 0.76 -1.36 0.83
C THR A 68 1.12 0.12 0.89
N CYS A 69 0.12 0.98 1.09
CA CYS A 69 0.36 2.41 1.18
C CYS A 69 1.09 2.80 2.48
N ASP A 70 1.75 3.96 2.46
CA ASP A 70 2.60 4.45 3.56
C ASP A 70 1.85 4.56 4.88
N ARG A 71 0.56 4.96 4.82
CA ARG A 71 -0.29 5.02 6.01
C ARG A 71 -0.52 3.64 6.64
N CYS A 72 -0.68 2.61 5.83
CA CYS A 72 -0.82 1.23 6.31
C CYS A 72 0.51 0.69 6.82
N LEU A 73 1.63 1.02 6.16
CA LEU A 73 2.97 0.69 6.64
C LEU A 73 3.25 1.32 8.01
N ALA A 74 2.94 2.61 8.18
CA ALA A 74 3.07 3.30 9.46
C ALA A 74 2.21 2.66 10.55
N LYS A 75 0.95 2.32 10.25
CA LYS A 75 0.08 1.59 11.18
C LYS A 75 0.65 0.23 11.57
N ARG A 76 1.23 -0.49 10.61
CA ARG A 76 1.90 -1.78 10.87
C ARG A 76 3.08 -1.59 11.83
N GLN A 77 3.90 -0.55 11.64
CA GLN A 77 5.00 -0.26 12.55
C GLN A 77 4.50 0.05 13.96
N VAL A 78 3.50 0.93 14.10
CA VAL A 78 2.92 1.25 15.41
C VAL A 78 2.32 0.01 16.09
N ALA A 79 1.69 -0.89 15.32
CA ALA A 79 1.16 -2.14 15.85
C ALA A 79 2.25 -3.12 16.33
N LYS A 80 3.52 -2.97 15.90
CA LYS A 80 4.62 -3.77 16.46
C LYS A 80 4.94 -3.39 17.90
N GLU A 81 4.76 -2.12 18.25
CA GLU A 81 5.18 -1.56 19.54
C GLU A 81 4.00 -1.27 20.46
N ASN A 82 2.77 -1.26 19.93
CA ASN A 82 1.58 -0.89 20.67
C ASN A 82 0.49 -1.96 20.61
N VAL A 83 0.27 -2.60 21.76
CA VAL A 83 -0.74 -3.65 21.99
C VAL A 83 -2.14 -3.23 21.56
N TYR A 84 -2.57 -1.99 21.80
CA TYR A 84 -3.92 -1.56 21.45
C TYR A 84 -4.12 -1.33 19.95
N PHE A 85 -3.04 -1.06 19.22
CA PHE A 85 -3.09 -0.99 17.76
C PHE A 85 -3.07 -2.39 17.12
N ARG A 86 -2.34 -3.33 17.73
CA ARG A 86 -2.28 -4.73 17.27
C ARG A 86 -3.54 -5.50 17.61
N TYR A 87 -4.06 -5.30 18.82
CA TYR A 87 -5.23 -5.96 19.38
C TYR A 87 -6.26 -4.92 19.86
N PRO A 88 -6.99 -4.28 18.93
CA PRO A 88 -7.98 -3.25 19.28
C PRO A 88 -9.07 -3.73 20.25
N ILE A 89 -9.32 -5.04 20.30
CA ILE A 89 -10.29 -5.66 21.20
C ILE A 89 -9.95 -5.43 22.68
N LEU A 90 -8.67 -5.28 23.01
CA LEU A 90 -8.21 -5.02 24.38
C LEU A 90 -8.59 -3.62 24.88
N LYS A 91 -9.07 -2.74 23.99
CA LYS A 91 -9.59 -1.41 24.37
C LYS A 91 -10.95 -1.49 25.05
N TYR A 92 -11.70 -2.58 24.87
CA TYR A 92 -13.03 -2.72 25.46
C TYR A 92 -12.96 -3.20 26.90
N ARG A 93 -13.73 -2.55 27.79
CA ARG A 93 -13.74 -2.87 29.24
C ARG A 93 -14.20 -4.29 29.57
N ALA A 94 -14.94 -4.95 28.69
CA ALA A 94 -15.43 -6.31 28.88
C ALA A 94 -14.50 -7.38 28.30
N CYS A 95 -13.29 -7.00 27.87
CA CYS A 95 -12.35 -7.93 27.26
C CYS A 95 -11.83 -8.94 28.31
N PRO A 96 -11.96 -10.26 28.07
CA PRO A 96 -11.46 -11.27 29.01
C PRO A 96 -9.92 -11.46 28.92
N PHE A 97 -9.26 -10.80 27.97
CA PHE A 97 -7.83 -10.94 27.70
C PHE A 97 -7.02 -9.86 28.42
N SER A 98 -5.85 -10.24 28.96
CA SER A 98 -4.96 -9.33 29.66
C SER A 98 -4.15 -8.47 28.70
N VAL A 99 -4.08 -7.16 28.98
CA VAL A 99 -3.21 -6.24 28.22
C VAL A 99 -1.74 -6.54 28.46
N ASP A 100 -1.38 -6.91 29.69
CA ASP A 100 0.02 -7.11 30.08
C ASP A 100 0.59 -8.37 29.45
N GLU A 101 -0.17 -9.47 29.40
CA GLU A 101 0.22 -10.69 28.68
C GLU A 101 0.48 -10.38 27.19
N ALA A 102 -0.39 -9.60 26.55
CA ALA A 102 -0.22 -9.20 25.16
C ALA A 102 0.99 -8.25 24.94
N ARG A 103 1.44 -7.51 25.97
CA ARG A 103 2.68 -6.71 25.92
C ARG A 103 3.90 -7.61 25.97
N ASP A 104 3.87 -8.62 26.82
CA ASP A 104 4.97 -9.58 26.97
C ASP A 104 5.15 -10.39 25.68
N GLU A 105 4.04 -10.83 25.06
CA GLU A 105 4.06 -11.46 23.73
C GLU A 105 4.76 -10.59 22.67
N LEU A 106 4.39 -9.30 22.59
CA LEU A 106 5.05 -8.36 21.68
C LEU A 106 6.55 -8.25 21.94
N HIS A 107 6.95 -8.16 23.20
CA HIS A 107 8.36 -8.04 23.58
C HIS A 107 9.17 -9.29 23.19
N ASN A 108 8.59 -10.48 23.41
CA ASN A 108 9.22 -11.75 23.04
C ASN A 108 9.38 -11.87 21.53
N GLU A 109 8.34 -11.54 20.75
CA GLU A 109 8.42 -11.55 19.28
C GLU A 109 9.50 -10.60 18.74
N LEU A 110 9.61 -9.39 19.31
CA LEU A 110 10.65 -8.43 18.93
C LEU A 110 12.05 -8.97 19.21
N HIS A 111 12.24 -9.65 20.33
CA HIS A 111 13.50 -10.26 20.70
C HIS A 111 13.87 -11.41 19.75
N ASP A 112 12.89 -12.26 19.40
CA ASP A 112 13.08 -13.36 18.45
C ASP A 112 13.39 -12.86 17.03
N GLU A 113 12.69 -11.81 16.55
CA GLU A 113 12.98 -11.16 15.25
C GLU A 113 14.43 -10.64 15.21
N GLN A 114 14.93 -10.04 16.30
CA GLN A 114 16.31 -9.55 16.39
C GLN A 114 17.33 -10.70 16.36
N GLN A 115 17.06 -11.80 17.06
CA GLN A 115 17.94 -12.97 17.05
C GLN A 115 18.02 -13.61 15.66
N GLN A 116 16.89 -13.76 14.98
CA GLN A 116 16.85 -14.30 13.61
C GLN A 116 17.63 -13.42 12.63
N GLN A 117 17.52 -12.09 12.72
CA GLN A 117 18.31 -11.18 11.88
C GLN A 117 19.82 -11.30 12.16
N GLN A 118 20.23 -11.46 13.42
CA GLN A 118 21.63 -11.68 13.76
C GLN A 118 22.16 -13.02 13.23
N GLN A 119 21.36 -14.09 13.29
CA GLN A 119 21.73 -15.39 12.72
C GLN A 119 21.84 -15.32 11.19
N HIS A 120 20.92 -14.63 10.52
CA HIS A 120 20.96 -14.48 9.05
C HIS A 120 22.18 -13.69 8.57
N ARG A 121 22.63 -12.68 9.35
CA ARG A 121 23.90 -11.97 9.07
C ARG A 121 25.16 -12.81 9.29
N ARG A 122 25.08 -13.87 10.10
CA ARG A 122 26.21 -14.75 10.44
C ARG A 122 26.38 -15.94 9.49
N LEU A 123 25.41 -16.20 8.59
CA LEU A 123 25.55 -17.20 7.55
C LEU A 123 26.48 -16.67 6.45
N PRO A 124 27.66 -17.27 6.20
CA PRO A 124 28.48 -16.89 5.07
C PRO A 124 27.71 -17.21 3.78
N SER A 125 27.67 -16.24 2.87
CA SER A 125 27.20 -16.41 1.50
C SER A 125 27.89 -17.63 0.89
N ARG A 126 27.16 -18.72 0.74
CA ARG A 126 27.61 -19.86 -0.05
C ARG A 126 27.65 -19.37 -1.50
N SER A 127 28.83 -18.99 -1.97
CA SER A 127 29.07 -18.56 -3.33
C SER A 127 28.49 -19.60 -4.30
N PRO A 128 27.74 -19.21 -5.34
CA PRO A 128 27.44 -20.13 -6.42
C PRO A 128 28.76 -20.51 -7.11
N SER A 129 29.12 -21.79 -7.06
CA SER A 129 30.25 -22.33 -7.80
C SER A 129 30.08 -22.00 -9.29
N PRO A 130 31.13 -21.53 -10.00
CA PRO A 130 31.03 -21.27 -11.43
C PRO A 130 30.79 -22.60 -12.14
N ALA A 131 29.74 -22.62 -12.96
CA ALA A 131 29.41 -23.73 -13.83
C ALA A 131 30.58 -24.02 -14.77
N SER A 132 31.05 -25.26 -14.75
CA SER A 132 32.04 -25.79 -15.69
C SER A 132 31.57 -25.57 -17.13
N SER A 133 32.36 -24.84 -17.89
CA SER A 133 32.19 -24.62 -19.32
C SER A 133 32.45 -25.92 -20.09
N THR A 134 31.39 -26.63 -20.46
CA THR A 134 31.49 -27.73 -21.43
C THR A 134 31.38 -27.15 -22.84
N SER A 135 32.53 -27.07 -23.51
CA SER A 135 32.68 -26.74 -24.92
C SER A 135 31.85 -27.65 -25.83
N ARG A 136 31.03 -27.05 -26.70
CA ARG A 136 30.48 -27.70 -27.90
C ARG A 136 31.61 -28.01 -28.89
N PRO A 137 31.69 -29.20 -29.49
CA PRO A 137 32.41 -29.38 -30.74
C PRO A 137 31.48 -29.01 -31.91
N THR A 138 31.96 -28.09 -32.73
CA THR A 138 31.52 -27.91 -34.13
C THR A 138 32.25 -28.96 -34.96
N ILE A 139 31.53 -29.83 -35.67
CA ILE A 139 32.08 -30.57 -36.80
C ILE A 139 31.11 -30.45 -37.97
N SER A 140 31.74 -30.18 -39.11
CA SER A 140 31.25 -29.87 -40.45
C SER A 140 30.48 -31.00 -41.13
#